data_AF-A0A6A6EV59-F1
#
_entry.id   AF-A0A6A6EV59-F1
#
_cell.length_a   1.000
_cell.length_b   1.000
_cell.length_c   1.000
_cell.angle_alpha   90.00
_cell.angle_beta   90.00
_cell.angle_gamma   90.00
#
_symmetry.space_group_name_H-M   'P 1'
#
loop_
_entity.id
_entity.type
_entity.pdbx_description
1 polymer ?
#
loop_
_entity_poly.entity_id
_entity_poly.type
_entity_poly.pdbx_seq_one_letter_code
_entity_poly.pdbx_strand_id
1 'polypeptide(L)' 'MPSATPVRGFLRTAARYLSEPHPMNRSPVTQTPHTVPYSIYGKRVLRAGAFYVPMGCLILGWPIAASAVLKKTGV' A
#
# COMPACT_ATOMS: atom_id res chain seq x y z
N MET A 1 -47.62 0.89 -26.48
CA MET A 1 -46.16 0.86 -26.19
C MET A 1 -45.95 1.44 -24.80
N PRO A 2 -45.35 0.71 -23.83
CA PRO A 2 -45.13 1.27 -22.50
C PRO A 2 -44.17 2.46 -22.59
N SER A 3 -44.59 3.62 -22.04
CA SER A 3 -43.89 4.90 -22.08
C SER A 3 -42.50 4.83 -21.42
N ALA A 4 -41.50 5.41 -22.09
CA ALA A 4 -40.15 5.58 -21.57
C ALA A 4 -40.12 6.71 -20.54
N THR A 5 -40.50 6.38 -19.29
CA THR A 5 -40.38 7.35 -18.21
C THR A 5 -38.90 7.67 -17.93
N PRO A 6 -38.57 8.90 -17.52
CA PRO A 6 -37.18 9.31 -17.22
C PRO A 6 -36.48 8.37 -16.23
N VAL A 7 -37.25 7.86 -15.26
CA VAL A 7 -36.79 6.88 -14.25
C VAL A 7 -36.37 5.56 -14.91
N ARG A 8 -37.13 5.04 -15.88
CA ARG A 8 -36.75 3.82 -16.61
C ARG A 8 -35.53 4.03 -17.51
N GLY A 9 -35.38 5.22 -18.09
CA GLY A 9 -34.18 5.60 -18.84
C GLY A 9 -32.94 5.57 -17.95
N PHE A 10 -33.02 6.21 -16.79
CA PHE A 10 -31.95 6.24 -15.79
C PHE A 10 -31.58 4.85 -15.27
N LEU A 11 -32.57 4.01 -14.94
CA LEU A 11 -32.31 2.64 -14.48
C LEU A 11 -31.67 1.79 -15.58
N ARG A 12 -32.05 1.97 -16.85
CA ARG A 12 -31.42 1.29 -17.99
C ARG A 12 -29.97 1.72 -18.20
N THR A 13 -29.67 3.01 -18.05
CA THR A 13 -28.29 3.51 -18.14
C THR A 13 -27.43 3.07 -16.96
N ALA A 14 -27.98 3.04 -15.75
CA ALA A 14 -27.28 2.57 -14.55
C ALA A 14 -26.99 1.05 -14.63
N ALA A 15 -27.96 0.25 -15.08
CA ALA A 15 -27.77 -1.18 -15.29
C ALA A 15 -26.68 -1.46 -16.34
N ARG A 16 -26.64 -0.70 -17.43
CA ARG A 16 -25.57 -0.77 -18.44
C ARG A 16 -24.22 -0.31 -17.89
N TYR A 17 -24.16 0.79 -17.13
CA TYR A 17 -22.93 1.25 -16.49
C TYR A 17 -22.32 0.22 -15.52
N LEU A 18 -23.16 -0.54 -14.81
CA LEU A 18 -22.73 -1.57 -13.86
C LEU A 18 -22.37 -2.91 -14.51
N SER A 19 -22.87 -3.17 -15.73
CA SER A 19 -22.65 -4.44 -16.45
C SER A 19 -21.69 -4.32 -17.62
N GLU A 20 -21.47 -3.12 -18.15
CA GLU A 20 -20.46 -2.84 -19.15
C GLU A 20 -19.09 -2.87 -18.46
N PRO A 21 -18.12 -3.65 -18.97
CA PRO A 21 -16.76 -3.58 -18.50
C PRO A 21 -16.27 -2.15 -18.74
N HIS A 22 -16.16 -1.38 -17.66
CA HIS A 22 -15.67 -0.01 -17.67
C HIS A 22 -14.38 0.02 -18.52
N PRO A 23 -14.19 0.99 -19.44
CA PRO A 23 -13.02 1.00 -20.33
C PRO A 23 -11.68 0.99 -19.59
N MET A 24 -11.69 1.36 -18.30
CA MET A 24 -10.55 1.29 -17.37
C MET A 24 -10.44 -0.05 -16.59
N ASN A 25 -11.48 -0.89 -16.58
CA ASN A 25 -11.52 -2.17 -15.87
C ASN A 25 -10.98 -3.35 -16.71
N ARG A 26 -10.68 -3.10 -17.99
CA ARG A 26 -9.84 -4.01 -18.79
C ARG A 26 -8.41 -3.52 -18.69
N SER A 27 -7.65 -4.05 -17.72
CA SER A 27 -6.20 -3.95 -17.78
C SER A 27 -5.76 -4.40 -19.18
N PRO A 28 -5.02 -3.59 -19.95
CA PRO A 28 -4.65 -3.95 -21.31
C PRO A 28 -3.80 -5.22 -21.27
N VAL A 29 -4.41 -6.36 -21.58
CA VAL A 29 -3.74 -7.69 -21.59
C VAL A 29 -2.67 -7.74 -22.69
N THR A 30 -2.76 -6.83 -23.66
CA THR A 30 -1.85 -6.71 -24.80
C THR A 30 -0.70 -5.72 -24.56
N GLN A 31 -0.71 -4.94 -23.48
CA GLN A 31 0.36 -4.01 -23.15
C GLN A 31 1.23 -4.57 -22.03
N THR A 32 2.54 -4.44 -22.19
CA THR A 32 3.48 -4.81 -21.14
C THR A 32 3.32 -3.85 -19.95
N PRO A 33 3.30 -4.38 -18.71
CA PRO A 33 3.33 -3.54 -17.53
C PRO A 33 4.56 -2.62 -17.53
N HIS A 34 4.39 -1.40 -17.00
CA HIS A 34 5.51 -0.49 -16.82
C HIS A 34 6.56 -1.12 -15.90
N THR A 35 7.83 -0.91 -16.22
CA THR A 35 8.93 -1.40 -15.39
C THR A 35 8.91 -0.70 -14.03
N VAL A 36 9.01 -1.48 -12.96
CA VAL A 36 9.05 -0.96 -11.59
C VAL A 36 10.36 -0.18 -11.39
N PRO A 37 10.32 1.09 -10.93
CA PRO A 37 11.52 1.88 -10.68
C PRO A 37 12.17 1.49 -9.35
N TYR A 38 12.87 0.36 -9.32
CA TYR A 38 13.51 -0.21 -8.11
C TYR A 38 14.46 0.75 -7.39
N SER A 39 15.07 1.70 -8.11
CA SER A 39 15.98 2.71 -7.57
C SER A 39 15.33 3.62 -6.52
N ILE A 40 14.02 3.82 -6.56
CA ILE A 40 13.28 4.68 -5.64
C ILE A 40 13.03 3.97 -4.31
N TYR A 41 12.72 2.67 -4.36
CA TYR A 41 12.34 1.91 -3.17
C TYR A 41 13.51 1.75 -2.20
N GLY A 42 14.72 1.47 -2.71
CA GLY A 42 15.91 1.38 -1.87
C GLY A 42 16.17 2.67 -1.08
N LYS A 43 16.10 3.83 -1.72
CA LYS A 43 16.27 5.14 -1.05
C LYS A 43 15.20 5.39 0.03
N ARG A 44 13.95 5.01 -0.23
CA ARG A 44 12.85 5.15 0.73
C ARG A 44 13.02 4.23 1.93
N VAL A 45 13.36 2.97 1.70
CA VAL A 45 13.62 1.98 2.76
C VAL A 45 14.81 2.41 3.61
N LEU A 46 15.91 2.87 2.99
CA LEU A 46 17.07 3.34 3.74
C LEU A 46 16.75 4.57 4.58
N ARG A 47 16.01 5.54 4.03
CA ARG A 47 15.61 6.75 4.78
C ARG A 47 14.70 6.42 5.96
N ALA A 48 13.73 5.51 5.77
CA ALA A 48 12.88 5.04 6.86
C ALA A 48 13.71 4.26 7.89
N GLY A 49 14.55 3.33 7.43
CA GLY A 49 15.42 2.51 8.25
C GLY A 49 16.38 3.34 9.11
N ALA A 50 16.90 4.46 8.59
CA ALA A 50 17.79 5.35 9.33
C ALA A 50 17.18 5.89 10.63
N PHE A 51 15.85 5.96 10.73
CA PHE A 51 15.16 6.34 11.97
C PHE A 51 14.67 5.12 12.76
N TYR A 52 13.98 4.18 12.09
CA TYR A 52 13.34 3.05 12.77
C TYR A 52 14.32 2.03 13.31
N VAL A 53 15.43 1.77 12.62
CA VAL A 53 16.45 0.79 13.07
C VAL A 53 17.10 1.23 14.39
N PRO A 54 17.68 2.44 14.52
CA PRO A 54 18.28 2.84 15.79
C PRO A 54 17.24 2.94 16.92
N MET A 55 16.02 3.44 16.62
CA MET A 55 14.94 3.47 17.62
C MET A 55 14.57 2.06 18.10
N GLY A 56 14.44 1.10 17.16
CA GLY A 56 14.19 -0.30 17.48
C GLY A 56 15.32 -0.92 18.30
N CYS A 57 16.58 -0.63 17.97
CA CYS A 57 17.74 -1.07 18.74
C CYS A 57 17.73 -0.51 20.17
N LEU A 58 17.27 0.72 20.39
CA LEU A 58 17.15 1.28 21.73
C LEU A 58 16.02 0.58 22.51
N ILE A 59 14.82 0.49 21.92
CA ILE A 59 13.63 -0.06 22.58
C ILE A 59 13.76 -1.56 22.84
N LEU A 60 14.44 -2.31 21.98
CA LEU A 60 14.61 -3.76 22.15
C LEU A 60 15.95 -4.13 22.78
N GLY A 61 16.98 -3.31 22.60
CA GLY A 61 18.34 -3.56 23.09
C GLY A 61 18.60 -3.07 24.51
N TRP A 62 17.75 -2.21 25.08
CA TRP A 62 17.96 -1.71 26.46
C TRP A 62 18.07 -2.80 27.53
N PRO A 63 17.40 -3.97 27.50
CA PRO A 63 17.57 -4.97 28.56
C PRO A 63 18.95 -5.63 28.49
N ILE A 64 19.46 -5.83 27.27
CA ILE A 64 20.81 -6.38 27.06
C ILE A 64 21.84 -5.37 27.54
N ALA A 65 21.71 -4.10 27.14
CA ALA A 65 22.59 -3.02 27.58
C ALA A 65 22.55 -2.85 29.11
N ALA A 66 21.37 -2.86 29.72
CA ALA A 66 21.21 -2.79 31.17
C ALA A 66 21.86 -3.99 31.87
N SER A 67 21.70 -5.21 31.36
CA SER A 67 22.34 -6.40 31.93
C SER A 67 23.87 -6.34 31.84
N ALA A 68 24.41 -5.81 30.75
CA ALA A 68 25.85 -5.65 30.56
C ALA A 68 26.41 -4.59 31.53
N VAL A 69 25.67 -3.50 31.76
CA VAL A 69 26.03 -2.47 32.75
C VAL A 69 25.97 -3.04 34.16
N LEU A 70 24.90 -3.72 34.54
CA LEU A 70 24.71 -4.31 35.88
C LEU A 70 25.84 -5.29 36.23
N LYS A 71 26.14 -6.22 35.31
CA LYS A 71 27.27 -7.16 35.45
C LYS A 71 28.61 -6.46 35.64
N LYS A 72 28.81 -5.31 35.00
CA LYS A 72 30.05 -4.53 35.13
C LYS A 72 30.11 -3.77 36.47
N THR A 73 28.96 -3.35 37.01
CA THR A 73 28.86 -2.65 38.29
C THR A 73 28.84 -3.56 39.52
N GLY A 74 28.79 -4.89 39.33
CA GLY A 74 28.89 -5.86 40.43
C GLY A 74 27.61 -6.01 41.26
N VAL A 75 26.45 -5.69 40.66
CA VAL A 75 25.12 -5.99 41.18
C VAL A 75 24.59 -7.27 40.54
#